data_AF-A0A0B0N3T6-F1
#
_entry.id   AF-A0A0B0N3T6-F1
#
_cell.length_a   1.000
_cell.length_b   1.000
_cell.length_c   1.000
_cell.angle_alpha   90.00
_cell.angle_beta   90.00
_cell.angle_gamma   90.00
#
_symmetry.space_group_name_H-M   'P 1'
#
loop_
_entity.id
_entity.type
_entity.pdbx_description
1 polymer ?
#
loop_
_entity_poly.entity_id
_entity_poly.type
_entity_poly.pdbx_seq_one_letter_code
_entity_poly.pdbx_strand_id
1 'polypeptide(L)' 'MIVGPHFKEANNFFWPFKLKAPLGGLKKKRNHYVEGGDVCNRENYINELIRRMN' A
#
# COMPACT_ATOMS: atom_id res chain seq x y z
N MET A 1 12.14 7.89 -4.89
CA MET A 1 11.52 8.03 -6.23
C MET A 1 11.42 9.51 -6.52
N ILE A 2 11.72 9.96 -7.74
CA ILE A 2 11.55 11.37 -8.14
C ILE A 2 10.20 11.49 -8.85
N VAL A 3 9.41 12.51 -8.53
CA VAL A 3 8.13 12.78 -9.18
C VAL A 3 8.37 13.79 -10.29
N GLY A 4 8.18 13.38 -11.56
CA GLY A 4 8.34 14.24 -12.73
C GLY A 4 7.11 15.10 -13.03
N PRO A 5 7.21 16.09 -13.93
CA PRO A 5 6.13 17.02 -14.26
C PRO A 5 4.87 16.33 -14.81
N HIS A 6 5.02 15.16 -15.45
CA HIS A 6 3.92 14.39 -16.05
C HIS A 6 3.46 13.20 -15.19
N PHE A 7 3.69 13.23 -13.88
CA PHE A 7 3.31 12.13 -13.00
C PHE A 7 1.80 11.85 -13.01
N LYS A 8 0.97 12.89 -13.13
CA LYS A 8 -0.48 12.75 -13.15
C LYS A 8 -0.94 11.94 -14.38
N GLU A 9 -0.38 12.23 -15.54
CA GLU A 9 -0.64 11.55 -16.80
C GLU A 9 -0.16 10.10 -16.74
N ALA A 10 1.06 9.87 -16.23
CA ALA A 10 1.60 8.52 -16.05
C ALA A 10 0.77 7.69 -15.05
N ASN A 11 0.33 8.28 -13.94
CA ASN A 11 -0.51 7.61 -12.95
C ASN A 11 -1.90 7.26 -13.51
N ASN A 12 -2.48 8.16 -14.31
CA ASN A 12 -3.77 7.92 -14.97
C ASN A 12 -3.68 6.91 -16.12
N PHE A 13 -2.50 6.75 -16.74
CA PHE A 13 -2.27 5.74 -17.77
C PHE A 13 -2.35 4.31 -17.21
N PHE A 14 -1.94 4.10 -15.96
CA PHE A 14 -2.07 2.80 -15.32
C PHE A 14 -3.50 2.50 -14.89
N TRP A 15 -3.92 1.26 -15.10
CA TRP A 15 -5.15 0.74 -14.48
C TRP A 15 -4.92 0.48 -12.98
N PRO A 16 -5.95 0.59 -12.12
CA PRO A 16 -5.82 0.20 -10.72
C PRO A 16 -5.25 -1.21 -10.54
N PHE A 17 -4.25 -1.34 -9.66
CA PHE A 17 -3.63 -2.62 -9.36
C PHE A 17 -4.60 -3.55 -8.62
N LYS A 18 -4.78 -4.77 -9.14
CA LYS A 18 -5.49 -5.84 -8.45
C LYS A 18 -4.46 -6.68 -7.68
N LEU A 19 -4.36 -6.46 -6.38
CA LEU A 19 -3.42 -7.15 -5.49
C LEU A 19 -4.03 -8.44 -4.91
N LYS A 20 -3.19 -9.41 -4.55
CA LYS A 20 -3.62 -10.60 -3.80
C LYS A 20 -3.91 -10.26 -2.34
N ALA A 21 -4.61 -11.15 -1.64
CA ALA A 21 -4.66 -11.10 -0.19
C ALA A 21 -3.24 -11.28 0.38
N PRO A 22 -2.86 -10.54 1.44
CA PRO A 22 -1.50 -10.62 1.98
C PRO A 22 -1.26 -11.98 2.63
N LEU A 23 -0.12 -12.60 2.33
CA LEU A 23 0.34 -13.80 3.02
C LEU A 23 0.45 -13.53 4.53
N GLY A 24 -0.11 -14.44 5.34
CA GLY A 24 -0.20 -14.27 6.80
C GLY A 24 -1.32 -13.33 7.28
N GLY A 25 -2.09 -12.74 6.35
CA GLY A 25 -3.27 -11.94 6.66
C GLY A 25 -2.98 -10.53 7.20
N LEU A 26 -4.04 -9.91 7.71
CA LEU A 26 -4.01 -8.63 8.42
C LEU A 26 -4.12 -8.91 9.92
N LYS A 27 -3.40 -8.16 10.75
CA LYS A 27 -3.47 -8.20 12.22
C LYS A 27 -4.82 -7.69 12.73
N LYS A 28 -5.18 -6.43 12.43
CA LYS A 28 -6.44 -5.80 12.88
C LYS A 28 -6.92 -4.75 11.88
N LYS A 29 -7.94 -5.10 11.09
CA LYS A 29 -8.49 -4.26 10.00
C LYS A 29 -9.17 -2.97 10.46
N ARG A 30 -9.53 -2.82 11.74
CA ARG A 30 -10.28 -1.66 12.25
C ARG A 30 -9.42 -0.66 13.02
N ASN A 31 -8.19 -1.02 13.37
CA ASN A 31 -7.31 -0.19 14.20
C ASN A 31 -6.28 0.55 13.35
N HIS A 32 -5.88 1.73 13.83
CA HIS A 32 -4.83 2.52 13.19
C HIS A 32 -3.48 1.79 13.30
N TYR A 33 -2.60 1.93 12.31
CA TYR A 33 -1.29 1.26 12.30
C TYR A 33 -0.45 1.60 13.55
N VAL A 34 -0.47 2.86 13.99
CA VAL A 34 0.23 3.32 15.22
C VAL A 34 -0.27 2.66 16.51
N GLU A 35 -1.48 2.10 16.51
CA GLU A 35 -2.08 1.34 17.63
C GLU A 35 -1.85 -0.18 17.48
N GLY A 36 -1.01 -0.60 16.54
CA GLY A 36 -0.77 -2.00 16.21
C GLY A 36 -1.82 -2.61 15.26
N GLY A 37 -2.61 -1.77 14.57
CA GLY A 37 -3.56 -2.18 13.54
C GLY A 37 -3.01 -2.21 12.12
N ASP A 38 -3.91 -2.16 11.13
CA ASP A 38 -3.58 -2.25 9.70
C ASP A 38 -4.14 -1.11 8.83
N VAL A 39 -4.74 -0.10 9.43
CA VAL A 39 -5.33 1.02 8.67
C VAL A 39 -4.40 2.23 8.68
N CYS A 40 -4.55 3.08 7.67
CA CYS A 40 -3.86 4.37 7.51
C CYS A 40 -2.35 4.26 7.21
N ASN A 41 -1.66 5.39 7.38
CA ASN A 41 -0.25 5.59 7.04
C ASN A 41 0.65 4.65 7.86
N ARG A 42 1.57 3.97 7.15
CA ARG A 42 2.60 3.12 7.73
C ARG A 42 4.01 3.54 7.30
N GLU A 43 4.13 4.70 6.67
CA GLU A 43 5.38 5.24 6.11
C GLU A 43 6.16 4.18 5.32
N ASN A 44 7.36 3.84 5.76
CA ASN A 44 8.25 2.90 5.10
C ASN A 44 7.78 1.44 5.18
N TYR A 45 6.88 1.10 6.12
CA TYR A 45 6.38 -0.26 6.32
C TYR A 45 5.32 -0.69 5.30
N ILE A 46 4.83 0.20 4.45
CA ILE A 46 3.89 -0.16 3.36
C ILE A 46 4.51 -1.16 2.38
N ASN A 47 5.82 -1.09 2.16
CA ASN A 47 6.54 -1.97 1.23
C ASN A 47 6.54 -3.43 1.72
N GLU A 48 6.56 -3.65 3.04
CA GLU A 48 6.44 -4.99 3.61
C GLU A 48 5.06 -5.59 3.30
N LEU A 49 4.00 -4.81 3.47
CA LEU A 49 2.64 -5.25 3.16
C LEU A 49 2.50 -5.60 1.67
N ILE A 50 2.98 -4.75 0.77
CA ILE A 50 2.92 -4.97 -0.68
C ILE A 50 3.66 -6.25 -1.07
N ARG A 51 4.84 -6.52 -0.51
CA ARG A 51 5.60 -7.76 -0.77
C ARG A 51 4.83 -9.03 -0.43
N ARG A 52 3.97 -8.99 0.59
CA ARG A 52 3.10 -10.12 0.97
C ARG A 52 1.90 -10.29 0.03
N MET A 53 1.61 -9.32 -0.83
CA MET A 53 0.50 -9.33 -1.79
C MET A 53 0.95 -9.65 -3.23
N ASN A 54 2.20 -10.10 -3.41
CA ASN A 54 2.76 -10.54 -4.70
C ASN A 54 2.29 -11.96 -5.10
#